data_AF-A0A3N7CQD7-F1
#
_entry.id   AF-A0A3N7CQD7-F1
#
_cell.length_a   1.000
_cell.length_b   1.000
_cell.length_c   1.000
_cell.angle_alpha   90.00
_cell.angle_beta   90.00
_cell.angle_gamma   90.00
#
_symmetry.space_group_name_H-M   'P 1'
#
loop_
_entity.id
_entity.type
_entity.pdbx_description
1 polymer ?
#
loop_
_entity_poly.entity_id
_entity_poly.type
_entity_poly.pdbx_seq_one_letter_code
_entity_poly.pdbx_strand_id
1 'polypeptide(L)'
;MLPVKVIDRKPVQSKSKYLSKIFEVLSEEEGDDFDLIISIEQYDISFRDFSHFLITIDHFYGRFYKKGFLSYAMSPYDHLRASEIRQGSIEIIIEDILKKISLNEVVYFFLMIKYLPAIFKETSEAIKNITEAWNNYENARKVRLERKNLSKELRKEELLKNLSDDEIRKLTRSLINRYANEKKSLKKAARFAAQKLLDVKFRKRKS
;
A
#
# COMPACT_ATOMS: atom_id res chain seq x y z
N MET A 1 40.46 24.17 -3.00
CA MET A 1 39.09 23.71 -2.69
C MET A 1 38.12 24.44 -3.63
N LEU A 2 37.42 23.72 -4.50
CA LEU A 2 36.41 24.32 -5.39
C LEU A 2 35.06 24.39 -4.64
N PRO A 3 34.30 25.50 -4.75
CA PRO A 3 33.00 25.60 -4.10
C PRO A 3 31.99 24.67 -4.77
N VAL A 4 31.43 23.75 -3.99
CA VAL A 4 30.31 22.90 -4.40
C VAL A 4 29.08 23.80 -4.54
N LYS A 5 28.60 23.98 -5.78
CA LYS A 5 27.29 24.60 -6.03
C LYS A 5 26.22 23.72 -5.39
N VAL A 6 25.63 24.22 -4.30
CA VAL A 6 24.41 23.66 -3.73
C VAL A 6 23.31 23.86 -4.77
N ILE A 7 22.92 22.77 -5.42
CA ILE A 7 21.77 22.77 -6.31
C ILE A 7 20.54 22.81 -5.41
N ASP A 8 19.95 24.00 -5.25
CA ASP A 8 18.63 24.18 -4.68
C ASP A 8 17.61 23.42 -5.55
N ARG A 9 17.34 22.17 -5.18
CA ARG A 9 16.25 21.40 -5.76
C ARG A 9 14.96 21.94 -5.14
N LYS A 10 14.31 22.88 -5.85
CA LYS A 10 12.91 23.23 -5.58
C LYS A 10 12.10 21.94 -5.40
N PRO A 11 11.26 21.81 -4.36
CA PRO A 11 10.44 20.63 -4.19
C PRO A 11 9.54 20.50 -5.41
N VAL A 12 9.62 19.34 -6.09
CA VAL A 12 8.76 19.00 -7.22
C VAL A 12 7.33 18.91 -6.70
N GLN A 13 6.61 20.03 -6.71
CA GLN A 13 5.16 20.12 -6.46
C GLN A 13 4.39 19.57 -7.66
N SER A 14 4.67 18.34 -8.09
CA SER A 14 3.69 17.57 -8.86
C SER A 14 2.73 16.94 -7.85
N LYS A 15 1.99 17.80 -7.13
CA LYS A 15 0.88 17.39 -6.27
C LYS A 15 -0.14 16.75 -7.21
N SER A 16 -0.32 15.45 -7.09
CA SER A 16 -1.43 14.76 -7.74
C SER A 16 -2.74 15.36 -7.20
N LYS A 17 -3.36 16.21 -8.01
CA LYS A 17 -4.67 16.85 -7.74
C LYS A 17 -5.79 15.82 -7.45
N TYR A 18 -5.58 14.55 -7.79
CA TYR A 18 -6.53 13.48 -7.54
C TYR A 18 -6.37 12.84 -6.15
N LEU A 19 -5.15 12.81 -5.59
CA LEU A 19 -4.93 12.27 -4.24
C LEU A 19 -5.45 13.21 -3.16
N SER A 20 -5.41 14.53 -3.39
CA SER A 20 -6.01 15.52 -2.48
C SER A 20 -7.54 15.36 -2.39
N LYS A 21 -8.22 14.99 -3.48
CA LYS A 21 -9.66 14.70 -3.47
C LYS A 21 -10.02 13.47 -2.64
N ILE A 22 -9.17 12.43 -2.67
CA ILE A 22 -9.35 11.23 -1.84
C ILE A 22 -9.28 11.60 -0.37
N PHE A 23 -8.39 12.53 -0.01
CA PHE A 23 -8.30 12.99 1.36
C PHE A 23 -9.38 13.98 1.74
N GLU A 24 -9.84 14.87 0.87
CA GLU A 24 -10.99 15.75 1.17
C GLU A 24 -12.21 14.94 1.65
N VAL A 25 -12.46 13.76 1.06
CA VAL A 25 -13.48 12.81 1.52
C VAL A 25 -13.14 12.17 2.88
N LEU A 26 -11.85 12.02 3.21
CA LEU A 26 -11.38 11.52 4.51
C LEU A 26 -11.24 12.62 5.57
N SER A 27 -11.25 13.90 5.17
CA SER A 27 -10.78 15.05 5.96
C SER A 27 -11.80 16.19 6.05
N GLU A 28 -13.08 15.92 5.81
CA GLU A 28 -14.18 16.82 6.23
C GLU A 28 -14.16 17.09 7.75
N GLU A 29 -13.28 16.42 8.48
CA GLU A 29 -13.00 16.62 9.89
C GLU A 29 -11.56 17.12 10.10
N GLU A 30 -11.40 18.42 10.34
CA GLU A 30 -10.10 19.07 10.62
C GLU A 30 -9.35 18.38 11.78
N GLY A 31 -8.12 17.89 11.52
CA GLY A 31 -7.21 17.32 12.51
C GLY A 31 -6.16 16.37 11.91
N ASP A 32 -4.95 16.32 12.47
CA ASP A 32 -3.90 15.36 12.08
C ASP A 32 -3.98 14.02 12.86
N ASP A 33 -4.99 13.87 13.70
CA ASP A 33 -5.15 12.75 14.65
C ASP A 33 -5.90 11.57 14.01
N PHE A 34 -5.33 11.02 12.95
CA PHE A 34 -5.85 9.84 12.27
C PHE A 34 -5.01 8.59 12.55
N ASP A 35 -5.70 7.54 12.98
CA ASP A 35 -5.17 6.19 13.07
C ASP A 35 -5.45 5.43 11.76
N LEU A 36 -4.51 4.60 11.33
CA LEU A 36 -4.76 3.57 10.32
C LEU A 36 -5.00 2.24 11.04
N ILE A 37 -6.15 1.62 10.80
CA ILE A 37 -6.54 0.34 11.40
C ILE A 37 -6.56 -0.73 10.32
N ILE A 38 -5.85 -1.82 10.58
CA ILE A 38 -5.85 -3.02 9.74
C ILE A 38 -6.53 -4.14 10.54
N SER A 39 -7.70 -4.59 10.07
CA SER A 39 -8.50 -5.61 10.75
C SER A 39 -8.30 -6.97 10.07
N ILE A 40 -7.97 -7.99 10.84
CA ILE A 40 -7.64 -9.34 10.37
C ILE A 40 -8.50 -10.37 11.11
N GLU A 41 -8.94 -11.41 10.39
CA GLU A 41 -9.62 -12.57 10.96
C GLU A 41 -8.72 -13.26 12.00
N GLN A 42 -9.26 -13.51 13.20
CA GLN A 42 -8.49 -14.00 14.34
C GLN A 42 -8.24 -15.52 14.36
N TYR A 43 -8.97 -16.30 13.56
CA TYR A 43 -8.92 -17.75 13.57
C TYR A 43 -8.02 -18.32 12.47
N ASP A 44 -7.39 -19.46 12.73
CA ASP A 44 -6.57 -20.20 11.77
C ASP A 44 -5.51 -19.33 11.07
N ILE A 45 -4.74 -18.59 11.86
CA ILE A 45 -3.69 -17.71 11.35
C ILE A 45 -2.38 -18.50 11.28
N SER A 46 -1.91 -18.73 10.06
CA SER A 46 -0.53 -19.19 9.85
C SER A 46 0.45 -18.08 10.23
N PHE A 47 1.23 -18.29 11.31
CA PHE A 47 2.27 -17.35 11.74
C PHE A 47 3.25 -16.97 10.63
N ARG A 48 3.60 -17.93 9.77
CA ARG A 48 4.54 -17.70 8.66
C ARG A 48 3.94 -16.77 7.59
N ASP A 49 2.68 -16.96 7.24
CA ASP A 49 2.04 -16.12 6.23
C ASP A 49 1.69 -14.74 6.81
N PHE A 50 1.30 -14.69 8.09
CA PHE A 50 1.11 -13.45 8.82
C PHE A 50 2.41 -12.64 8.93
N SER A 51 3.54 -13.27 9.24
CA SER A 51 4.83 -12.58 9.28
C SER A 51 5.21 -12.01 7.91
N HIS A 52 4.93 -12.73 6.82
CA HIS A 52 5.15 -12.19 5.47
C HIS A 52 4.25 -11.00 5.15
N PHE A 53 3.01 -11.01 5.63
CA PHE A 53 2.10 -9.87 5.52
C PHE A 53 2.63 -8.66 6.28
N LEU A 54 3.01 -8.81 7.55
CA LEU A 54 3.57 -7.74 8.38
C LEU A 54 4.85 -7.15 7.78
N ILE A 55 5.79 -7.99 7.35
CA ILE A 55 7.03 -7.54 6.68
C ILE A 55 6.71 -6.74 5.41
N THR A 56 5.71 -7.16 4.64
CA THR A 56 5.32 -6.46 3.41
C THR A 56 4.73 -5.08 3.72
N ILE A 57 3.91 -4.97 4.77
CA ILE A 57 3.39 -3.68 5.24
C ILE A 57 4.53 -2.78 5.71
N ASP A 58 5.43 -3.30 6.53
CA ASP A 58 6.59 -2.56 7.03
C ASP A 58 7.46 -2.04 5.87
N HIS A 59 7.69 -2.87 4.84
CA HIS A 59 8.38 -2.46 3.63
C HIS A 59 7.63 -1.36 2.87
N PHE A 60 6.32 -1.49 2.69
CA PHE A 60 5.53 -0.45 2.04
C PHE A 60 5.70 0.89 2.76
N TYR A 61 5.61 0.89 4.09
CA TYR A 61 5.83 2.08 4.91
C TYR A 61 7.26 2.64 4.75
N GLY A 62 8.27 1.78 4.89
CA GLY A 62 9.69 2.17 4.79
C GLY A 62 10.07 2.77 3.43
N ARG A 63 9.33 2.48 2.36
CA ARG A 63 9.53 3.10 1.04
C ARG A 63 9.08 4.55 0.97
N PHE A 64 8.22 4.99 1.89
CA PHE A 64 7.84 6.40 2.06
C PHE A 64 8.78 7.15 3.01
N TYR A 65 9.77 6.48 3.59
CA TYR A 65 10.74 7.13 4.45
C TYR A 65 11.59 8.13 3.65
N LYS A 66 11.70 9.37 4.16
CA LYS A 66 12.31 10.50 3.44
C LYS A 66 13.76 10.25 2.99
N LYS A 67 14.53 9.49 3.77
CA LYS A 67 15.93 9.14 3.46
C LYS A 67 16.05 7.84 2.64
N GLY A 68 14.93 7.25 2.23
CA GLY A 68 14.85 6.02 1.48
C GLY A 68 14.89 4.75 2.34
N PHE A 69 14.52 3.63 1.72
CA PHE A 69 14.32 2.35 2.39
C PHE A 69 15.57 1.76 3.05
N LEU A 70 16.76 1.97 2.49
CA LEU A 70 18.01 1.50 3.12
C LEU A 70 18.27 2.21 4.45
N SER A 71 18.04 3.53 4.51
CA SER A 71 18.16 4.27 5.76
C SER A 71 17.11 3.84 6.76
N TYR A 72 15.89 3.57 6.31
CA TYR A 72 14.81 3.05 7.14
C TYR A 72 15.19 1.72 7.80
N ALA A 73 15.67 0.75 7.01
CA ALA A 73 16.04 -0.58 7.50
C ALA A 73 17.21 -0.58 8.52
N MET A 74 18.02 0.48 8.54
CA MET A 74 19.11 0.65 9.52
C MET A 74 18.69 1.48 10.74
N SER A 75 17.45 1.96 10.80
CA SER A 75 16.93 2.80 11.88
C SER A 75 15.76 2.11 12.59
N PRO A 76 16.02 1.21 13.57
CA PRO A 76 14.97 0.49 14.29
C PRO A 76 13.93 1.37 14.99
N TYR A 77 14.31 2.61 15.33
CA TYR A 77 13.41 3.60 15.93
C TYR A 77 12.41 4.19 14.93
N ASP A 78 12.75 4.17 13.64
CA ASP A 78 11.91 4.69 12.56
C ASP A 78 10.96 3.63 11.99
N HIS A 79 11.14 2.35 12.37
CA HIS A 79 10.31 1.24 11.90
C HIS A 79 8.83 1.45 12.22
N LEU A 80 7.95 0.89 11.38
CA LEU A 80 6.52 0.93 11.60
C LEU A 80 6.18 0.20 12.91
N ARG A 81 5.37 0.85 13.76
CA ARG A 81 4.96 0.29 15.04
C ARG A 81 3.45 0.17 15.10
N ALA A 82 2.99 -1.02 15.50
CA ALA A 82 1.65 -1.21 16.02
C ALA A 82 1.62 -0.60 17.42
N SER A 83 0.66 0.28 17.67
CA SER A 83 0.49 0.91 18.99
C SER A 83 -0.37 0.02 19.90
N GLU A 84 -1.30 -0.73 19.30
CA GLU A 84 -2.20 -1.65 20.00
C GLU A 84 -2.51 -2.84 19.09
N ILE A 85 -2.69 -4.02 19.72
CA ILE A 85 -3.26 -5.23 19.12
C ILE A 85 -4.44 -5.68 19.98
N ARG A 86 -5.66 -5.60 19.46
CA ARG A 86 -6.88 -5.99 20.18
C ARG A 86 -7.22 -7.46 19.96
N GLN A 87 -7.88 -8.09 20.95
CA GLN A 87 -8.42 -9.46 20.87
C GLN A 87 -9.94 -9.43 20.62
N GLY A 88 -10.46 -10.41 19.86
CA GLY A 88 -11.85 -10.45 19.37
C GLY A 88 -11.93 -10.26 17.84
N SER A 89 -10.97 -9.48 17.31
CA SER A 89 -10.51 -9.40 15.93
C SER A 89 -9.07 -8.88 16.02
N ILE A 90 -8.13 -9.38 15.20
CA ILE A 90 -6.76 -8.83 15.25
C ILE A 90 -6.80 -7.47 14.57
N GLU A 91 -6.83 -6.41 15.38
CA GLU A 91 -6.72 -5.04 14.91
C GLU A 91 -5.30 -4.52 15.13
N ILE A 92 -4.61 -4.17 14.05
CA ILE A 92 -3.31 -3.52 14.12
C ILE A 92 -3.56 -2.03 13.95
N ILE A 93 -3.30 -1.27 15.01
CA ILE A 93 -3.53 0.18 15.04
C ILE A 93 -2.19 0.90 14.85
N ILE A 94 -2.10 1.69 13.78
CA ILE A 94 -0.96 2.58 13.50
C ILE A 94 -1.40 4.01 13.78
N GLU A 95 -1.04 4.48 14.95
CA GLU A 95 -1.40 5.81 15.43
C GLU A 95 -0.67 6.93 14.70
N ASP A 96 -1.33 8.09 14.60
CA ASP A 96 -0.75 9.34 14.11
C ASP A 96 -0.06 9.21 12.75
N ILE A 97 -0.65 8.44 11.83
CA ILE A 97 0.03 8.11 10.57
C ILE A 97 0.32 9.36 9.72
N LEU A 98 -0.55 10.37 9.80
CA LEU A 98 -0.40 11.66 9.12
C LEU A 98 0.74 12.52 9.70
N LYS A 99 1.10 12.32 10.97
CA LYS A 99 2.27 13.00 11.57
C LYS A 99 3.59 12.37 11.09
N LYS A 100 3.56 11.12 10.62
CA LYS A 100 4.74 10.33 10.24
C LYS A 100 5.12 10.46 8.77
N ILE A 101 4.13 10.45 7.87
CA ILE A 101 4.33 10.50 6.42
C ILE A 101 3.35 11.49 5.79
N SER A 102 3.66 11.97 4.59
CA SER A 102 2.80 12.97 3.94
C SER A 102 1.46 12.37 3.54
N LEU A 103 0.47 13.24 3.39
CA LEU A 103 -0.88 12.88 3.00
C LEU A 103 -0.99 11.91 1.82
N ASN A 104 -0.28 12.24 0.74
CA ASN A 104 -0.28 11.43 -0.48
C ASN A 104 0.29 10.03 -0.22
N GLU A 105 1.30 9.94 0.64
CA GLU A 105 1.95 8.69 1.01
C GLU A 105 1.04 7.84 1.90
N VAL A 106 0.30 8.45 2.83
CA VAL A 106 -0.73 7.78 3.63
C VAL A 106 -1.79 7.15 2.74
N VAL A 107 -2.31 7.88 1.75
CA VAL A 107 -3.30 7.35 0.81
C VAL A 107 -2.72 6.18 0.02
N TYR A 108 -1.49 6.31 -0.51
CA TYR A 108 -0.85 5.19 -1.20
C TYR A 108 -0.66 3.99 -0.29
N PHE A 109 -0.18 4.20 0.93
CA PHE A 109 0.03 3.14 1.91
C PHE A 109 -1.27 2.40 2.22
N PHE A 110 -2.34 3.14 2.50
CA PHE A 110 -3.70 2.60 2.67
C PHE A 110 -4.15 1.75 1.47
N LEU A 111 -4.08 2.31 0.26
CA LEU A 111 -4.49 1.60 -0.96
C LEU A 111 -3.63 0.35 -1.20
N MET A 112 -2.34 0.42 -0.87
CA MET A 112 -1.42 -0.70 -1.02
C MET A 112 -1.77 -1.88 -0.11
N ILE A 113 -2.29 -1.62 1.09
CA ILE A 113 -2.73 -2.68 1.99
C ILE A 113 -4.12 -3.17 1.60
N LYS A 114 -5.07 -2.23 1.41
CA LYS A 114 -6.49 -2.53 1.12
C LYS A 114 -6.67 -3.38 -0.14
N TYR A 115 -5.90 -3.10 -1.19
CA TYR A 115 -6.00 -3.83 -2.46
C TYR A 115 -4.94 -4.89 -2.66
N LEU A 116 -4.18 -5.23 -1.63
CA LEU A 116 -3.23 -6.34 -1.68
C LEU A 116 -3.89 -7.66 -2.14
N PRO A 117 -5.12 -8.03 -1.68
CA PRO A 117 -5.82 -9.21 -2.17
C PRO A 117 -6.07 -9.23 -3.69
N ALA A 118 -6.34 -8.06 -4.28
CA ALA A 118 -6.74 -7.94 -5.68
C ALA A 118 -5.60 -8.27 -6.67
N ILE A 119 -4.35 -8.23 -6.21
CA ILE A 119 -3.17 -8.60 -7.01
C ILE A 119 -3.10 -10.13 -7.20
N PHE A 120 -3.63 -10.91 -6.25
CA PHE A 120 -3.43 -12.37 -6.21
C PHE A 120 -4.56 -13.20 -6.85
N LYS A 121 -5.74 -12.61 -7.10
CA LYS A 121 -7.00 -13.32 -7.42
C LYS A 121 -6.96 -14.40 -8.52
N GLU A 122 -5.92 -14.52 -9.36
CA GLU A 122 -5.86 -15.55 -10.43
C GLU A 122 -4.49 -16.25 -10.59
N THR A 123 -3.65 -16.30 -9.55
CA THR A 123 -2.38 -17.06 -9.65
C THR A 123 -2.53 -18.57 -9.40
N SER A 124 -3.71 -19.08 -9.05
CA SER A 124 -3.94 -20.53 -8.86
C SER A 124 -4.06 -21.32 -10.17
N GLU A 125 -4.56 -20.71 -11.25
CA GLU A 125 -4.77 -21.43 -12.54
C GLU A 125 -3.61 -21.23 -13.54
N ALA A 126 -2.89 -20.11 -13.48
CA ALA A 126 -1.87 -19.77 -14.47
C ALA A 126 -0.45 -20.33 -14.18
N ILE A 127 -0.23 -20.99 -13.04
CA ILE A 127 1.10 -21.46 -12.61
C ILE A 127 1.45 -22.85 -13.14
N LYS A 128 0.49 -23.62 -13.70
CA LYS A 128 0.77 -24.97 -14.21
C LYS A 128 1.53 -25.03 -15.54
N ASN A 129 1.64 -23.93 -16.30
CA ASN A 129 2.19 -23.96 -17.65
C ASN A 129 3.31 -22.92 -17.86
N ILE A 130 4.49 -23.11 -17.26
CA ILE A 130 5.64 -22.22 -17.50
C ILE A 130 6.94 -23.01 -17.45
N THR A 131 7.31 -23.64 -18.56
CA THR A 131 8.70 -24.01 -18.84
C THR A 131 9.27 -23.01 -19.87
N GLU A 132 9.82 -21.94 -19.31
CA GLU A 132 11.01 -21.17 -19.70
C GLU A 132 11.21 -20.44 -21.06
N ALA A 133 10.33 -20.46 -22.06
CA ALA A 133 10.64 -19.78 -23.35
C ALA A 133 9.70 -18.63 -23.83
N TRP A 134 8.70 -18.18 -23.05
CA TRP A 134 7.68 -17.20 -23.47
C TRP A 134 7.56 -15.94 -22.57
N ASN A 135 8.66 -15.57 -21.91
CA ASN A 135 8.62 -14.69 -20.74
C ASN A 135 8.11 -13.26 -20.98
N ASN A 136 8.34 -12.62 -22.13
CA ASN A 136 7.96 -11.19 -22.27
C ASN A 136 6.49 -10.98 -22.63
N TYR A 137 5.93 -11.80 -23.52
CA TYR A 137 4.54 -11.67 -23.96
C TYR A 137 3.57 -12.08 -22.86
N GLU A 138 3.84 -13.20 -22.18
CA GLU A 138 3.00 -13.63 -21.07
C GLU A 138 3.09 -12.69 -19.87
N ASN A 139 4.27 -12.14 -19.56
CA ASN A 139 4.39 -11.14 -18.51
C ASN A 139 3.62 -9.87 -18.86
N ALA A 140 3.65 -9.42 -20.12
CA ALA A 140 2.85 -8.29 -20.56
C ALA A 140 1.33 -8.58 -20.44
N ARG A 141 0.90 -9.79 -20.78
CA ARG A 141 -0.49 -10.24 -20.61
C ARG A 141 -0.90 -10.28 -19.13
N LYS A 142 -0.06 -10.85 -18.26
CA LYS A 142 -0.29 -10.93 -16.80
C LYS A 142 -0.39 -9.53 -16.19
N VAL A 143 0.53 -8.63 -16.49
CA VAL A 143 0.50 -7.24 -16.01
C VAL A 143 -0.74 -6.49 -16.50
N ARG A 144 -1.19 -6.73 -17.76
CA ARG A 144 -2.45 -6.14 -18.26
C ARG A 144 -3.66 -6.64 -17.50
N LEU A 145 -3.68 -7.92 -17.13
CA LEU A 145 -4.77 -8.53 -16.38
C LEU A 145 -4.81 -8.02 -14.93
N GLU A 146 -3.66 -7.98 -14.25
CA GLU A 146 -3.53 -7.38 -12.91
C GLU A 146 -4.00 -5.92 -12.91
N ARG A 147 -3.60 -5.13 -13.92
CA ARG A 147 -4.07 -3.75 -14.12
C ARG A 147 -5.59 -3.68 -14.26
N LYS A 148 -6.18 -4.58 -15.05
CA LYS A 148 -7.63 -4.63 -15.27
C LYS A 148 -8.36 -4.96 -13.98
N ASN A 149 -7.88 -5.96 -13.24
CA ASN A 149 -8.51 -6.40 -11.99
C ASN A 149 -8.39 -5.34 -10.90
N LEU A 150 -7.21 -4.77 -10.69
CA LEU A 150 -7.02 -3.68 -9.74
C LEU A 150 -7.87 -2.45 -10.10
N SER A 151 -7.91 -2.07 -11.38
CA SER A 151 -8.76 -0.95 -11.82
C SER A 151 -10.25 -1.20 -11.58
N LYS A 152 -10.71 -2.44 -11.71
CA LYS A 152 -12.10 -2.82 -11.41
C LYS A 152 -12.40 -2.69 -9.93
N GLU A 153 -11.50 -3.14 -9.06
CA GLU A 153 -11.69 -3.04 -7.60
C GLU A 153 -11.62 -1.58 -7.13
N LEU A 154 -10.66 -0.78 -7.63
CA LEU A 154 -10.57 0.64 -7.32
C LEU A 154 -11.83 1.41 -7.70
N ARG A 155 -12.50 1.07 -8.81
CA ARG A 155 -13.75 1.73 -9.23
C ARG A 155 -14.96 1.45 -8.34
N LYS A 156 -14.93 0.36 -7.55
CA LYS A 156 -15.99 0.04 -6.61
C LYS A 156 -15.84 0.81 -5.30
N GLU A 157 -14.67 1.38 -5.05
CA GLU A 157 -14.39 2.09 -3.82
C GLU A 157 -15.07 3.46 -3.83
N GLU A 158 -15.83 3.72 -2.78
CA GLU A 158 -16.53 4.98 -2.60
C GLU A 158 -15.56 6.18 -2.59
N LEU A 159 -14.42 6.03 -1.91
CA LEU A 159 -13.34 7.03 -1.85
C LEU A 159 -12.77 7.41 -3.22
N LEU A 160 -12.93 6.55 -4.23
CA LEU A 160 -12.36 6.73 -5.57
C LEU A 160 -13.43 7.01 -6.63
N LYS A 161 -14.71 7.05 -6.25
CA LYS A 161 -15.84 7.21 -7.17
C LYS A 161 -15.80 8.52 -7.98
N ASN A 162 -15.21 9.57 -7.40
CA ASN A 162 -15.08 10.89 -8.01
C ASN A 162 -13.84 11.03 -8.92
N LEU A 163 -13.03 9.98 -9.05
CA LEU A 163 -11.87 9.99 -9.94
C LEU A 163 -12.29 9.68 -11.37
N SER A 164 -11.73 10.44 -12.30
CA SER A 164 -11.86 10.17 -13.73
C SER A 164 -11.16 8.86 -14.13
N ASP A 165 -11.56 8.32 -15.27
CA ASP A 165 -10.97 7.11 -15.85
C ASP A 165 -9.45 7.20 -16.05
N ASP A 166 -8.93 8.37 -16.40
CA ASP A 166 -7.49 8.61 -16.55
C ASP A 166 -6.77 8.64 -15.20
N GLU A 167 -7.37 9.26 -14.18
CA GLU A 167 -6.85 9.28 -12.81
C GLU A 167 -6.79 7.87 -12.21
N ILE A 168 -7.85 7.06 -12.39
CA ILE A 168 -7.84 5.64 -11.98
C ILE A 168 -6.74 4.87 -12.71
N ARG A 169 -6.56 5.06 -14.03
CA ARG A 169 -5.48 4.40 -14.78
C ARG A 169 -4.09 4.78 -14.26
N LYS A 170 -3.86 6.07 -13.96
CA LYS A 170 -2.62 6.57 -13.37
C LYS A 170 -2.38 5.98 -11.99
N LEU A 171 -3.40 5.93 -11.15
CA LEU A 171 -3.36 5.33 -9.81
C LEU A 171 -3.03 3.84 -9.87
N THR A 172 -3.74 3.07 -10.70
CA THR A 172 -3.46 1.64 -10.93
C THR A 172 -2.01 1.40 -11.35
N ARG A 173 -1.49 2.18 -12.31
CA ARG A 173 -0.09 2.05 -12.76
C ARG A 173 0.88 2.35 -11.61
N SER A 174 0.61 3.39 -10.84
CA SER A 174 1.41 3.78 -9.67
C SER A 174 1.45 2.65 -8.62
N LEU A 175 0.29 2.09 -8.27
CA LEU A 175 0.19 0.98 -7.31
C LEU A 175 0.95 -0.26 -7.79
N ILE A 176 0.76 -0.68 -9.04
CA ILE A 176 1.47 -1.84 -9.60
C ILE A 176 2.98 -1.64 -9.63
N ASN A 177 3.44 -0.44 -9.98
CA ASN A 177 4.86 -0.14 -9.94
C ASN A 177 5.43 -0.24 -8.51
N ARG A 178 4.65 0.17 -7.50
CA ARG A 178 5.05 0.05 -6.09
C ARG A 178 5.07 -1.41 -5.64
N TYR A 179 4.06 -2.20 -5.98
CA TYR A 179 4.03 -3.64 -5.68
C TYR A 179 5.18 -4.40 -6.34
N ALA A 180 5.55 -4.03 -7.57
CA ALA A 180 6.65 -4.64 -8.31
C ALA A 180 8.03 -4.49 -7.62
N ASN A 181 8.16 -3.61 -6.63
CA ASN A 181 9.38 -3.48 -5.82
C ASN A 181 9.46 -4.53 -4.69
N GLU A 182 8.36 -5.21 -4.36
CA GLU A 182 8.26 -6.12 -3.20
C GLU A 182 8.08 -7.61 -3.60
N LYS A 183 8.53 -7.98 -4.81
CA LYS A 183 8.24 -9.28 -5.48
C LYS A 183 8.38 -10.53 -4.60
N LYS A 184 9.36 -10.57 -3.68
CA LYS A 184 9.68 -11.78 -2.90
C LYS A 184 8.61 -12.11 -1.85
N SER A 185 8.11 -11.12 -1.12
CA SER A 185 7.11 -11.32 -0.05
C SER A 185 5.69 -11.10 -0.53
N LEU A 186 5.51 -10.32 -1.61
CA LEU A 186 4.20 -9.88 -2.10
C LEU A 186 3.23 -11.04 -2.33
N LYS A 187 3.66 -12.14 -2.97
CA LYS A 187 2.77 -13.27 -3.28
C LYS A 187 2.17 -13.89 -2.00
N LYS A 188 3.00 -14.08 -0.97
CA LYS A 188 2.57 -14.69 0.29
C LYS A 188 1.69 -13.73 1.09
N ALA A 189 2.09 -12.46 1.14
CA ALA A 189 1.32 -11.40 1.79
C ALA A 189 -0.06 -11.21 1.13
N ALA A 190 -0.13 -11.24 -0.20
CA ALA A 190 -1.38 -11.10 -0.93
C ALA A 190 -2.30 -12.31 -0.79
N ARG A 191 -1.74 -13.54 -0.75
CA ARG A 191 -2.51 -14.74 -0.40
C ARG A 191 -3.09 -14.65 1.01
N PHE A 192 -2.26 -14.27 1.98
CA PHE A 192 -2.71 -14.06 3.36
C PHE A 192 -3.83 -13.02 3.43
N ALA A 193 -3.63 -11.86 2.80
CA ALA A 193 -4.62 -10.80 2.78
C ALA A 193 -5.94 -11.26 2.12
N ALA A 194 -5.89 -12.01 1.03
CA ALA A 194 -7.09 -12.53 0.39
C ALA A 194 -7.91 -13.49 1.26
N GLN A 195 -7.29 -14.13 2.25
CA GLN A 195 -7.94 -15.06 3.18
C GLN A 195 -8.34 -14.40 4.49
N LYS A 196 -7.51 -13.51 5.02
CA LYS A 196 -7.57 -13.05 6.41
C LYS A 196 -7.78 -11.55 6.58
N LEU A 197 -7.51 -10.72 5.58
CA LEU A 197 -7.73 -9.28 5.69
C LEU A 197 -9.23 -8.98 5.61
N LEU A 198 -9.78 -8.41 6.68
CA LEU A 198 -11.19 -8.03 6.75
C LEU A 198 -11.40 -6.61 6.22
N ASP A 199 -10.60 -5.66 6.71
CA ASP A 199 -10.71 -4.26 6.33
C ASP A 199 -9.41 -3.48 6.60
N VAL A 200 -9.28 -2.35 5.92
CA VAL A 200 -8.30 -1.31 6.21
C VAL A 200 -9.05 0.00 6.19
N LYS A 201 -9.00 0.75 7.29
CA LYS A 201 -9.75 2.00 7.45
C LYS A 201 -8.97 3.05 8.21
N PHE A 202 -9.33 4.31 7.97
CA PHE A 202 -8.92 5.42 8.82
C PHE A 202 -9.94 5.58 9.96
N ARG A 203 -9.43 5.91 11.15
CA ARG A 203 -10.26 6.28 12.29
C ARG A 203 -9.69 7.56 12.88
N LYS A 204 -10.53 8.60 13.00
CA LYS A 204 -10.18 9.78 13.76
C LYS A 204 -10.17 9.46 15.25
N ARG A 205 -9.13 9.90 15.97
CA ARG A 205 -9.09 9.78 17.42
C ARG A 205 -10.07 10.79 18.01
N LYS A 206 -11.00 10.33 18.85
CA LYS A 206 -11.83 11.23 19.65
C LYS A 206 -10.94 11.80 20.76
N SER A 207 -10.69 13.10 20.71
CA SER A 207 -10.11 13.86 21.83
C SER A 207 -11.12 14.00 22.97
#